data_AF-A0A087RU45-F1
#
_entry.id   AF-A0A087RU45-F1
#
_cell.length_a   1.000
_cell.length_b   1.000
_cell.length_c   1.000
_cell.angle_alpha   90.00
_cell.angle_beta   90.00
_cell.angle_gamma   90.00
#
_symmetry.space_group_name_H-M   'P 1'
#
loop_
_entity.id
_entity.type
_entity.pdbx_description
1 polymer ?
#
loop_
_entity_poly.entity_id
_entity_poly.type
_entity_poly.pdbx_seq_one_letter_code
_entity_poly.pdbx_strand_id
1 'polypeptide(L)'
;MTTEYLQKSQVKLPTIVFLVALSGTTLAMWGASWDITSHLLREPETFFTPSHGILYLGVGISVISAIMSSVMYLRRKELRTESFATGFKLIVIGVLIQVAAGPGDFYWHELFGLDGLLSPTHITLALGILITLVGSVIGFSRINFHLQEKNTFFRIILPITYGVFWFSIMWLIFFFVLPISEGESHDFNPDPYVAIILSFVLIPFAYSLVFWTSSKTQNRFGATSGAALAFIVMNITSNIFTSEGIIFYLPLFAAPMISAIAADFVFNKKWESRLCRNHQFSQHD
;
A
#
# COMPACT_ATOMS: atom_id res chain seq x y z
N MET A 1 17.00 33.52 -4.67
CA MET A 1 16.11 32.74 -5.56
C MET A 1 16.65 31.33 -5.88
N THR A 2 17.66 30.84 -5.15
CA THR A 2 18.55 29.77 -5.65
C THR A 2 18.42 28.42 -4.94
N THR A 3 18.31 28.37 -3.61
CA THR A 3 18.34 27.08 -2.88
C THR A 3 17.03 26.29 -2.97
N GLU A 4 15.88 26.95 -2.82
CA GLU A 4 14.57 26.29 -2.86
C GLU A 4 14.21 25.78 -4.27
N TYR A 5 14.63 26.52 -5.31
CA TYR A 5 14.43 26.12 -6.71
C TYR A 5 15.28 24.89 -7.06
N LEU A 6 16.55 24.88 -6.65
CA LEU A 6 17.44 23.72 -6.85
C LEU A 6 16.92 22.48 -6.13
N GLN A 7 16.41 22.64 -4.90
CA GLN A 7 15.82 21.54 -4.13
C GLN A 7 14.55 20.97 -4.79
N LYS A 8 13.65 21.83 -5.29
CA LYS A 8 12.46 21.40 -6.04
C LYS A 8 12.82 20.68 -7.36
N SER A 9 13.86 21.14 -8.05
CA SER A 9 14.35 20.51 -9.28
C SER A 9 14.91 19.10 -9.03
N GLN A 10 15.67 18.92 -7.94
CA GLN A 10 16.27 17.64 -7.57
C GLN A 10 15.24 16.55 -7.23
N VAL A 11 14.10 16.92 -6.64
CA VAL A 11 13.07 15.96 -6.21
C VAL A 11 11.97 15.70 -7.25
N LYS A 12 11.92 16.46 -8.35
CA LYS A 12 10.89 16.31 -9.39
C LYS A 12 10.93 14.93 -10.05
N LEU A 13 12.09 14.51 -10.56
CA LEU A 13 12.23 13.20 -11.20
C LEU A 13 12.05 12.04 -10.21
N PRO A 14 12.64 12.05 -9.00
CA PRO A 14 12.36 11.03 -7.98
C PRO A 14 10.86 10.89 -7.67
N THR A 15 10.14 12.01 -7.56
CA THR A 15 8.69 12.00 -7.31
C THR A 15 7.93 11.30 -8.43
N ILE A 16 8.33 11.51 -9.70
CA ILE A 16 7.71 10.81 -10.84
C ILE A 16 7.96 9.30 -10.77
N VAL A 17 9.17 8.87 -10.41
CA VAL A 17 9.47 7.44 -10.26
C VAL A 17 8.58 6.79 -9.21
N PHE A 18 8.47 7.41 -8.03
CA PHE A 18 7.61 6.90 -6.96
C PHE A 18 6.12 6.92 -7.34
N LEU A 19 5.69 7.89 -8.15
CA LEU A 19 4.35 7.93 -8.72
C LEU A 19 4.09 6.76 -9.67
N VAL A 20 5.00 6.48 -10.60
CA VAL A 20 4.87 5.36 -11.53
C VAL A 20 4.84 4.03 -10.76
N ALA A 21 5.72 3.86 -9.77
CA ALA A 21 5.72 2.68 -8.91
C ALA A 21 4.41 2.54 -8.10
N LEU A 22 3.89 3.65 -7.55
CA LEU A 22 2.61 3.65 -6.84
C LEU A 22 1.46 3.27 -7.78
N SER A 23 1.41 3.83 -8.99
CA SER A 23 0.38 3.50 -9.98
C SER A 23 0.42 2.02 -10.38
N GLY A 24 1.62 1.49 -10.64
CA GLY A 24 1.80 0.08 -10.99
C GLY A 24 1.36 -0.86 -9.86
N THR A 25 1.82 -0.61 -8.64
CA THR A 25 1.43 -1.42 -7.46
C THR A 25 -0.05 -1.27 -7.11
N THR A 26 -0.65 -0.10 -7.31
CA THR A 26 -2.09 0.10 -7.12
C THR A 26 -2.90 -0.76 -8.08
N LEU A 27 -2.58 -0.74 -9.37
CA LEU A 27 -3.26 -1.57 -10.37
C LEU A 27 -3.01 -3.07 -10.12
N ALA A 28 -1.78 -3.45 -9.78
CA ALA A 28 -1.44 -4.83 -9.46
C ALA A 28 -2.29 -5.36 -8.29
N MET A 29 -2.37 -4.59 -7.21
CA MET A 29 -3.20 -4.95 -6.04
C MET A 29 -4.70 -4.90 -6.33
N TRP A 30 -5.14 -3.97 -7.18
CA TRP A 30 -6.55 -3.88 -7.57
C TRP A 30 -6.97 -5.12 -8.38
N GLY A 31 -6.16 -5.50 -9.36
CA GLY A 31 -6.35 -6.71 -10.17
C GLY A 31 -6.30 -7.97 -9.31
N ALA A 32 -5.29 -8.11 -8.44
CA ALA A 32 -5.17 -9.26 -7.53
C ALA A 32 -6.37 -9.38 -6.59
N SER A 33 -6.87 -8.27 -6.05
CA SER A 33 -8.03 -8.28 -5.15
C SER A 33 -9.32 -8.68 -5.89
N TRP A 34 -9.50 -8.21 -7.13
CA TRP A 34 -10.59 -8.68 -7.98
C TRP A 34 -10.47 -10.18 -8.25
N ASP A 35 -9.29 -10.64 -8.61
CA ASP A 35 -9.02 -12.05 -8.89
C ASP A 35 -9.39 -12.96 -7.72
N ILE A 36 -8.99 -12.59 -6.51
CA ILE A 36 -9.35 -13.33 -5.29
C ILE A 36 -10.87 -13.35 -5.07
N THR A 37 -11.57 -12.25 -5.38
CA THR A 37 -13.03 -12.21 -5.29
C THR A 37 -13.68 -13.16 -6.30
N SER A 38 -13.20 -13.18 -7.55
CA SER A 38 -13.66 -14.11 -8.58
C SER A 38 -13.43 -15.57 -8.17
N HIS A 39 -12.26 -15.91 -7.61
CA HIS A 39 -11.96 -17.21 -7.02
C HIS A 39 -12.98 -17.60 -5.93
N LEU A 40 -13.23 -16.69 -4.99
CA LEU A 40 -14.19 -16.91 -3.88
C LEU A 40 -15.63 -17.10 -4.37
N LEU A 41 -15.99 -16.45 -5.47
CA LEU A 41 -17.30 -16.57 -6.11
C LEU A 41 -17.42 -17.76 -7.08
N ARG A 42 -16.33 -18.51 -7.28
CA ARG A 42 -16.25 -19.68 -8.18
C ARG A 42 -16.64 -19.33 -9.62
N GLU A 43 -16.18 -18.18 -10.09
CA GLU A 43 -16.31 -17.80 -11.49
C GLU A 43 -15.41 -18.71 -12.37
N PRO A 44 -15.70 -18.89 -13.67
CA PRO A 44 -14.87 -19.72 -14.54
C PRO A 44 -13.41 -19.23 -14.61
N GLU A 45 -12.49 -20.10 -14.21
CA GLU A 45 -11.06 -19.80 -14.06
C GLU A 45 -10.28 -20.09 -15.35
N THR A 46 -9.45 -19.14 -15.77
CA THR A 46 -8.36 -19.37 -16.73
C THR A 46 -7.17 -18.52 -16.31
N PHE A 47 -5.95 -18.85 -16.77
CA PHE A 47 -4.78 -18.01 -16.48
C PHE A 47 -4.86 -16.57 -17.05
N PHE A 48 -5.78 -16.33 -17.99
CA PHE A 48 -5.96 -15.04 -18.66
C PHE A 48 -7.38 -14.50 -18.43
N THR A 49 -7.63 -13.98 -17.23
CA THR A 49 -8.85 -13.25 -16.90
C THR A 49 -8.67 -11.73 -17.00
N PRO A 50 -9.77 -10.94 -17.01
CA PRO A 50 -9.70 -9.48 -16.89
C PRO A 50 -8.98 -8.98 -15.63
N SER A 51 -9.14 -9.67 -14.48
CA SER A 51 -8.43 -9.39 -13.23
C SER A 51 -6.92 -9.57 -13.39
N HIS A 52 -6.49 -10.70 -13.96
CA HIS A 52 -5.10 -10.94 -14.34
C HIS A 52 -4.57 -9.90 -15.32
N GLY A 53 -5.36 -9.48 -16.30
CA GLY A 53 -4.98 -8.42 -17.24
C GLY A 53 -4.61 -7.10 -16.56
N ILE A 54 -5.37 -6.69 -15.53
CA ILE A 54 -5.07 -5.48 -14.74
C ILE A 54 -3.86 -5.71 -13.83
N LEU A 55 -3.73 -6.91 -13.26
CA LEU A 55 -2.56 -7.29 -12.49
C LEU A 55 -1.29 -7.18 -13.34
N TYR A 56 -1.27 -7.76 -14.54
CA TYR A 56 -0.15 -7.73 -15.47
C TYR A 56 0.18 -6.31 -15.92
N LEU A 57 -0.84 -5.48 -16.17
CA LEU A 57 -0.63 -4.05 -16.47
C LEU A 57 0.07 -3.34 -15.30
N GLY A 58 -0.37 -3.59 -14.07
CA GLY A 58 0.24 -3.04 -12.86
C GLY A 58 1.70 -3.46 -12.68
N VAL A 59 2.02 -4.75 -12.89
CA VAL A 59 3.39 -5.27 -12.87
C VAL A 59 4.23 -4.62 -13.99
N GLY A 60 3.69 -4.51 -15.20
CA GLY A 60 4.37 -3.87 -16.34
C GLY A 60 4.71 -2.39 -16.07
N ILE A 61 3.79 -1.62 -15.48
CA ILE A 61 4.05 -0.24 -15.05
C ILE A 61 5.12 -0.21 -13.95
N SER A 62 5.11 -1.18 -13.03
CA SER A 62 6.13 -1.31 -12.00
C SER A 62 7.52 -1.60 -12.61
N VAL A 63 7.62 -2.38 -13.69
CA VAL A 63 8.86 -2.56 -14.47
C VAL A 63 9.41 -1.24 -15.00
N ILE A 64 8.55 -0.38 -15.55
CA ILE A 64 8.96 0.97 -15.99
C ILE A 64 9.55 1.75 -14.81
N SER A 65 8.92 1.70 -13.63
CA SER A 65 9.43 2.37 -12.43
C SER A 65 10.78 1.84 -11.95
N ALA A 66 11.05 0.53 -12.09
CA ALA A 66 12.33 -0.07 -11.75
C ALA A 66 13.43 0.32 -12.73
N ILE A 67 13.11 0.41 -14.04
CA ILE A 67 14.04 0.92 -15.05
C ILE A 67 14.38 2.39 -14.73
N MET A 68 13.38 3.23 -14.46
CA MET A 68 13.60 4.63 -14.10
C MET A 68 14.43 4.75 -12.81
N SER A 69 14.10 3.96 -11.77
CA SER A 69 14.84 3.89 -10.51
C SER A 69 16.31 3.54 -10.74
N SER A 70 16.57 2.50 -11.55
CA SER A 70 17.91 2.05 -11.89
C SER A 70 18.69 3.10 -12.67
N VAL A 71 18.09 3.70 -13.69
CA VAL A 71 18.71 4.77 -14.49
C VAL A 71 19.06 5.97 -13.60
N MET A 72 18.14 6.40 -12.74
CA MET A 72 18.38 7.51 -11.82
C MET A 72 19.50 7.19 -10.83
N TYR A 73 19.46 6.03 -10.19
CA TYR A 73 20.47 5.62 -9.22
C TYR A 73 21.86 5.46 -9.86
N LEU A 74 21.94 4.96 -11.10
CA LEU A 74 23.20 4.74 -11.80
C LEU A 74 23.78 6.03 -12.39
N ARG A 75 22.96 6.89 -13.00
CA ARG A 75 23.41 8.08 -13.75
C ARG A 75 23.55 9.33 -12.89
N ARG A 76 22.82 9.45 -11.77
CA ARG A 76 22.86 10.63 -10.88
C ARG A 76 23.44 10.26 -9.53
N LYS A 77 24.77 10.31 -9.42
CA LYS A 77 25.50 9.89 -8.22
C LYS A 77 25.12 10.71 -6.98
N GLU A 78 24.76 11.97 -7.18
CA GLU A 78 24.29 12.89 -6.14
C GLU A 78 23.02 12.40 -5.44
N LEU A 79 22.18 11.62 -6.12
CA LEU A 79 20.95 11.08 -5.52
C LEU A 79 21.22 9.91 -4.58
N ARG A 80 22.39 9.29 -4.61
CA ARG A 80 22.67 8.06 -3.84
C ARG A 80 22.81 8.31 -2.34
N THR A 81 23.18 9.53 -1.97
CA THR A 81 23.31 9.97 -0.57
C THR A 81 22.00 10.51 0.00
N GLU A 82 21.00 10.76 -0.87
CA GLU A 82 19.70 11.25 -0.45
C GLU A 82 18.91 10.18 0.28
N SER A 83 18.19 10.59 1.33
CA SER A 83 17.43 9.65 2.16
C SER A 83 16.32 8.89 1.41
N PHE A 84 15.80 9.45 0.31
CA PHE A 84 14.80 8.79 -0.55
C PHE A 84 15.41 7.74 -1.50
N ALA A 85 16.74 7.64 -1.62
CA ALA A 85 17.41 6.68 -2.50
C ALA A 85 17.12 5.22 -2.15
N THR A 86 16.82 4.95 -0.87
CA THR A 86 16.35 3.64 -0.41
C THR A 86 15.07 3.22 -1.13
N GLY A 87 14.18 4.18 -1.46
CA GLY A 87 12.97 3.91 -2.23
C GLY A 87 13.27 3.32 -3.61
N PHE A 88 14.26 3.87 -4.32
CA PHE A 88 14.68 3.33 -5.63
C PHE A 88 15.18 1.88 -5.53
N LYS A 89 15.98 1.58 -4.50
CA LYS A 89 16.52 0.23 -4.30
C LYS A 89 15.39 -0.77 -4.05
N LEU A 90 14.44 -0.42 -3.19
CA LEU A 90 13.31 -1.28 -2.86
C LEU A 90 12.41 -1.49 -4.09
N ILE A 91 12.12 -0.45 -4.87
CA ILE A 91 11.36 -0.60 -6.12
C ILE A 91 12.03 -1.59 -7.06
N VAL A 92 13.34 -1.49 -7.27
CA VAL A 92 14.06 -2.43 -8.15
C VAL A 92 13.99 -3.86 -7.61
N ILE A 93 14.24 -4.06 -6.31
CA ILE A 93 14.20 -5.39 -5.67
C ILE A 93 12.80 -5.99 -5.77
N GLY A 94 11.77 -5.24 -5.38
CA GLY A 94 10.38 -5.71 -5.39
C GLY A 94 9.91 -6.08 -6.79
N VAL A 95 10.26 -5.28 -7.80
CA VAL A 95 9.90 -5.57 -9.19
C VAL A 95 10.62 -6.80 -9.74
N LEU A 96 11.90 -7.01 -9.41
CA LEU A 96 12.60 -8.24 -9.82
C LEU A 96 11.92 -9.49 -9.25
N ILE A 97 11.45 -9.41 -8.01
CA ILE A 97 10.67 -10.47 -7.36
C ILE A 97 9.33 -10.69 -8.10
N GLN A 98 8.59 -9.62 -8.43
CA GLN A 98 7.32 -9.71 -9.18
C GLN A 98 7.50 -10.37 -10.55
N VAL A 99 8.52 -9.95 -11.30
CA VAL A 99 8.81 -10.47 -12.65
C VAL A 99 9.24 -11.93 -12.60
N ALA A 100 9.94 -12.35 -11.54
CA ALA A 100 10.29 -13.75 -11.34
C ALA A 100 9.07 -14.60 -10.94
N ALA A 101 8.14 -14.04 -10.16
CA ALA A 101 6.95 -14.74 -9.68
C ALA A 101 6.01 -15.16 -10.82
N GLY A 102 5.75 -14.28 -11.80
CA GLY A 102 4.76 -14.53 -12.86
C GLY A 102 5.02 -15.79 -13.70
N PRO A 103 6.22 -15.99 -14.28
CA PRO A 103 6.53 -17.24 -14.97
C PRO A 103 6.51 -18.45 -14.03
N GLY A 104 6.95 -18.29 -12.79
CA GLY A 104 6.90 -19.35 -11.78
C GLY A 104 5.46 -19.79 -11.50
N ASP A 105 4.55 -18.84 -11.41
CA ASP A 105 3.11 -19.04 -11.22
C ASP A 105 2.48 -19.82 -12.37
N PHE A 106 2.76 -19.41 -13.61
CA PHE A 106 2.32 -20.14 -14.79
C PHE A 106 2.77 -21.60 -14.78
N TYR A 107 4.06 -21.85 -14.50
CA TYR A 107 4.59 -23.21 -14.42
C TYR A 107 4.01 -24.00 -13.25
N TRP A 108 3.75 -23.35 -12.12
CA TRP A 108 3.12 -24.00 -10.97
C TRP A 108 1.72 -24.49 -11.32
N HIS A 109 0.91 -23.64 -11.97
CA HIS A 109 -0.41 -24.01 -12.44
C HIS A 109 -0.39 -25.14 -13.48
N GLU A 110 0.59 -25.15 -14.40
CA GLU A 110 0.73 -26.23 -15.39
C GLU A 110 1.04 -27.58 -14.74
N LEU A 111 1.85 -27.59 -13.66
CA LEU A 111 2.30 -28.81 -13.00
C LEU A 111 1.32 -29.32 -11.93
N PHE A 112 0.66 -28.40 -11.22
CA PHE A 112 -0.04 -28.70 -9.96
C PHE A 112 -1.51 -28.26 -9.95
N GLY A 113 -2.01 -27.65 -11.02
CA GLY A 113 -3.39 -27.14 -11.10
C GLY A 113 -3.58 -25.81 -10.39
N LEU A 114 -4.82 -25.45 -10.07
CA LEU A 114 -5.10 -24.23 -9.32
C LEU A 114 -4.59 -24.36 -7.88
N ASP A 115 -3.91 -23.33 -7.39
CA ASP A 115 -3.32 -23.28 -6.06
C ASP A 115 -3.86 -22.10 -5.23
N GLY A 116 -3.58 -22.14 -3.93
CA GLY A 116 -4.04 -21.10 -3.00
C GLY A 116 -3.01 -19.97 -2.82
N LEU A 117 -3.43 -18.87 -2.19
CA LEU A 117 -2.63 -17.64 -2.11
C LEU A 117 -1.32 -17.74 -1.30
N LEU A 118 -1.20 -18.71 -0.38
CA LEU A 118 0.07 -18.98 0.30
C LEU A 118 1.04 -19.86 -0.51
N SER A 119 0.69 -20.23 -1.75
CA SER A 119 1.63 -20.95 -2.59
C SER A 119 2.92 -20.14 -2.82
N PRO A 120 4.03 -20.83 -3.15
CA PRO A 120 5.32 -20.16 -3.30
C PRO A 120 5.29 -19.01 -4.31
N THR A 121 4.49 -19.10 -5.37
CA THR A 121 4.44 -18.12 -6.46
C THR A 121 3.60 -16.90 -6.05
N HIS A 122 2.42 -17.12 -5.48
CA HIS A 122 1.53 -16.07 -4.98
C HIS A 122 2.16 -15.25 -3.86
N ILE A 123 2.75 -15.90 -2.85
CA ILE A 123 3.42 -15.17 -1.76
C ILE A 123 4.64 -14.39 -2.25
N THR A 124 5.38 -14.94 -3.23
CA THR A 124 6.51 -14.24 -3.85
C THR A 124 6.03 -12.98 -4.59
N LEU A 125 4.96 -13.09 -5.38
CA LEU A 125 4.36 -11.94 -6.06
C LEU A 125 3.87 -10.88 -5.07
N ALA A 126 3.12 -11.29 -4.04
CA ALA A 126 2.58 -10.40 -3.01
C ALA A 126 3.69 -9.64 -2.26
N LEU A 127 4.78 -10.33 -1.89
CA LEU A 127 5.94 -9.71 -1.26
C LEU A 127 6.65 -8.75 -2.22
N GLY A 128 6.79 -9.11 -3.50
CA GLY A 128 7.37 -8.24 -4.52
C GLY A 128 6.57 -6.94 -4.70
N ILE A 129 5.23 -7.01 -4.72
CA ILE A 129 4.35 -5.84 -4.79
C ILE A 129 4.51 -4.99 -3.52
N LEU A 130 4.49 -5.61 -2.34
CA LEU A 130 4.63 -4.92 -1.06
C LEU A 130 5.97 -4.19 -0.94
N ILE A 131 7.08 -4.84 -1.33
CA ILE A 131 8.43 -4.23 -1.30
C ILE A 131 8.49 -2.99 -2.21
N THR A 132 7.94 -3.08 -3.42
CA THR A 132 7.88 -1.94 -4.36
C THR A 132 7.07 -0.78 -3.76
N LEU A 133 5.93 -1.08 -3.14
CA LEU A 133 5.08 -0.08 -2.49
C LEU A 133 5.73 0.56 -1.26
N VAL A 134 6.44 -0.21 -0.43
CA VAL A 134 7.26 0.33 0.67
C VAL A 134 8.31 1.29 0.11
N GLY A 135 8.88 1.00 -1.06
CA GLY A 135 9.76 1.91 -1.78
C GLY A 135 9.13 3.28 -2.04
N SER A 136 7.88 3.31 -2.53
CA SER A 136 7.12 4.55 -2.74
C SER A 136 6.73 5.25 -1.43
N VAL A 137 6.32 4.51 -0.39
CA VAL A 137 6.02 5.07 0.95
C VAL A 137 7.25 5.79 1.50
N ILE A 138 8.41 5.14 1.49
CA ILE A 138 9.66 5.75 1.97
C ILE A 138 10.04 6.93 1.09
N GLY A 139 10.00 6.75 -0.24
CA GLY A 139 10.36 7.78 -1.21
C GLY A 139 9.57 9.08 -1.02
N PHE A 140 8.23 9.00 -1.02
CA PHE A 140 7.38 10.17 -0.83
C PHE A 140 7.50 10.77 0.56
N SER A 141 7.58 9.96 1.62
CA SER A 141 7.69 10.45 3.00
C SER A 141 8.98 11.23 3.20
N ARG A 142 10.10 10.72 2.67
CA ARG A 142 11.40 11.38 2.74
C ARG A 142 11.43 12.67 1.92
N ILE A 143 10.88 12.68 0.70
CA ILE A 143 10.79 13.92 -0.10
C ILE A 143 9.90 14.96 0.59
N ASN A 144 8.75 14.57 1.14
CA ASN A 144 7.86 15.48 1.86
C ASN A 144 8.57 16.15 3.04
N PHE A 145 9.36 15.37 3.79
CA PHE A 145 10.20 15.89 4.86
C PHE A 145 11.25 16.89 4.34
N HIS A 146 11.91 16.60 3.22
CA HIS A 146 12.87 17.53 2.60
C HIS A 146 12.20 18.86 2.20
N LEU A 147 10.97 18.80 1.70
CA LEU A 147 10.18 19.97 1.30
C LEU A 147 9.46 20.68 2.46
N GLN A 148 9.76 20.32 3.72
CA GLN A 148 9.19 20.92 4.92
C GLN A 148 7.64 20.91 4.96
N GLU A 149 6.99 19.90 4.36
CA GLU A 149 5.52 19.74 4.40
C GLU A 149 4.70 20.90 3.79
N LYS A 150 5.34 21.79 3.03
CA LYS A 150 4.69 22.97 2.41
C LYS A 150 4.00 22.66 1.09
N ASN A 151 4.34 21.54 0.45
CA ASN A 151 3.85 21.23 -0.90
C ASN A 151 2.48 20.54 -0.87
N THR A 152 1.48 21.18 -1.48
CA THR A 152 0.10 20.68 -1.56
C THR A 152 -0.02 19.32 -2.25
N PHE A 153 0.85 19.00 -3.20
CA PHE A 153 0.86 17.68 -3.86
C PHE A 153 1.04 16.56 -2.83
N PHE A 154 1.97 16.72 -1.89
CA PHE A 154 2.24 15.70 -0.86
C PHE A 154 1.11 15.57 0.15
N ARG A 155 0.29 16.61 0.32
CA ARG A 155 -0.93 16.52 1.14
C ARG A 155 -1.95 15.57 0.53
N ILE A 156 -1.95 15.36 -0.78
CA ILE A 156 -2.91 14.50 -1.50
C ILE A 156 -2.31 13.12 -1.76
N ILE A 157 -1.04 13.03 -2.20
CA ILE A 157 -0.47 11.74 -2.59
C ILE A 157 -0.11 10.85 -1.39
N LEU A 158 0.30 11.43 -0.25
CA LEU A 158 0.69 10.62 0.91
C LEU A 158 -0.48 9.84 1.52
N PRO A 159 -1.69 10.42 1.74
CA PRO A 159 -2.85 9.62 2.14
C PRO A 159 -3.12 8.47 1.18
N ILE A 160 -3.10 8.72 -0.14
CA ILE A 160 -3.31 7.67 -1.16
C ILE A 160 -2.24 6.58 -1.04
N THR A 161 -0.97 6.96 -0.96
CA THR A 161 0.17 6.02 -0.81
C THR A 161 0.01 5.15 0.44
N TYR A 162 -0.31 5.76 1.58
CA TYR A 162 -0.53 5.02 2.83
C TYR A 162 -1.78 4.15 2.79
N GLY A 163 -2.84 4.56 2.07
CA GLY A 163 -4.05 3.76 1.89
C GLY A 163 -3.83 2.52 1.02
N VAL A 164 -3.07 2.64 -0.08
CA VAL A 164 -2.67 1.50 -0.90
C VAL A 164 -1.73 0.57 -0.11
N PHE A 165 -0.84 1.14 0.71
CA PHE A 165 0.03 0.38 1.60
C PHE A 165 -0.76 -0.39 2.67
N TRP A 166 -1.75 0.27 3.27
CA TRP A 166 -2.69 -0.37 4.19
C TRP A 166 -3.40 -1.55 3.52
N PHE A 167 -3.95 -1.32 2.33
CA PHE A 167 -4.63 -2.33 1.54
C PHE A 167 -3.76 -3.54 1.27
N SER A 168 -2.51 -3.31 0.87
CA SER A 168 -1.56 -4.38 0.56
C SER A 168 -1.17 -5.21 1.78
N ILE A 169 -0.94 -4.57 2.94
CA ILE A 169 -0.64 -5.30 4.17
C ILE A 169 -1.84 -6.12 4.64
N MET A 170 -3.07 -5.57 4.58
CA MET A 170 -4.25 -6.32 4.97
C MET A 170 -4.43 -7.56 4.10
N TRP A 171 -4.27 -7.41 2.80
CA TRP A 171 -4.35 -8.54 1.87
C TRP A 171 -3.28 -9.60 2.12
N LEU A 172 -2.04 -9.20 2.39
CA LEU A 172 -1.00 -10.16 2.75
C LEU A 172 -1.35 -10.90 4.06
N ILE A 173 -1.93 -10.22 5.05
CA ILE A 173 -2.37 -10.87 6.29
C ILE A 173 -3.50 -11.87 6.01
N PHE A 174 -4.43 -11.54 5.11
CA PHE A 174 -5.54 -12.43 4.74
C PHE A 174 -5.09 -13.78 4.18
N PHE A 175 -3.91 -13.87 3.56
CA PHE A 175 -3.34 -15.15 3.11
C PHE A 175 -3.17 -16.13 4.27
N PHE A 176 -2.87 -15.63 5.48
CA PHE A 176 -2.61 -16.44 6.68
C PHE A 176 -3.83 -16.62 7.59
N VAL A 177 -4.89 -15.82 7.43
CA VAL A 177 -6.00 -15.79 8.39
C VAL A 177 -7.34 -16.18 7.78
N LEU A 178 -7.46 -16.18 6.45
CA LEU A 178 -8.65 -16.65 5.74
C LEU A 178 -8.36 -18.01 5.09
N PRO A 179 -9.38 -18.88 4.93
CA PRO A 179 -9.24 -20.18 4.28
C PRO A 179 -9.24 -20.03 2.74
N ILE A 180 -8.25 -19.30 2.22
CA ILE A 180 -8.11 -18.94 0.79
C ILE A 180 -6.77 -19.42 0.22
N SER A 181 -6.11 -20.32 0.93
CA SER A 181 -4.83 -20.92 0.58
C SER A 181 -4.92 -22.42 0.31
N GLU A 182 -6.14 -22.92 0.05
CA GLU A 182 -6.38 -24.29 -0.41
C GLU A 182 -6.33 -24.32 -1.95
N GLY A 183 -5.48 -25.17 -2.50
CA GLY A 183 -5.44 -25.49 -3.93
C GLY A 183 -5.96 -26.89 -4.24
N GLU A 184 -5.97 -27.25 -5.52
CA GLU A 184 -6.37 -28.58 -6.00
C GLU A 184 -5.41 -29.69 -5.52
N SER A 185 -4.12 -29.38 -5.45
CA SER A 185 -3.06 -30.33 -5.13
C SER A 185 -2.43 -30.13 -3.75
N HIS A 186 -2.44 -28.90 -3.23
CA HIS A 186 -1.77 -28.52 -1.99
C HIS A 186 -2.69 -27.64 -1.14
N ASP A 187 -2.75 -27.95 0.15
CA ASP A 187 -3.38 -27.07 1.13
C ASP A 187 -2.28 -26.33 1.92
N PHE A 188 -2.20 -25.02 1.69
CA PHE A 188 -1.29 -24.13 2.41
C PHE A 188 -1.99 -23.34 3.52
N ASN A 189 -3.27 -23.59 3.79
CA ASN A 189 -3.93 -22.93 4.90
C ASN A 189 -3.25 -23.29 6.22
N PRO A 190 -3.02 -22.30 7.10
CA PRO A 190 -2.66 -22.59 8.48
C PRO A 190 -3.78 -23.38 9.16
N ASP A 191 -3.42 -24.14 10.19
CA ASP A 191 -4.42 -24.72 11.09
C ASP A 191 -5.42 -23.64 11.55
N PRO A 192 -6.74 -23.92 11.56
CA PRO A 192 -7.75 -22.90 11.88
C PRO A 192 -7.54 -22.20 13.22
N TYR A 193 -7.04 -22.89 14.25
CA TYR A 193 -6.77 -22.26 15.54
C TYR A 193 -5.57 -21.30 15.45
N VAL A 194 -4.55 -21.66 14.66
CA VAL A 194 -3.43 -20.77 14.36
C VAL A 194 -3.90 -19.55 13.58
N ALA A 195 -4.73 -19.73 12.54
CA ALA A 195 -5.30 -18.63 11.74
C ALA A 195 -6.09 -17.63 12.62
N ILE A 196 -6.91 -18.14 13.55
CA ILE A 196 -7.64 -17.30 14.52
C ILE A 196 -6.66 -16.50 15.38
N ILE A 197 -5.65 -17.13 15.97
CA ILE A 197 -4.64 -16.44 16.79
C ILE A 197 -3.92 -15.36 15.98
N LEU A 198 -3.50 -15.69 14.75
CA LEU A 198 -2.86 -14.75 13.84
C LEU A 198 -3.78 -13.57 13.50
N SER A 199 -5.09 -13.77 13.34
CA SER A 199 -6.04 -12.69 13.07
C SER A 199 -6.12 -11.68 14.21
N PHE A 200 -6.15 -12.14 15.47
CA PHE A 200 -6.18 -11.26 16.65
C PHE A 200 -4.86 -10.53 16.90
N VAL A 201 -3.74 -11.03 16.35
CA VAL A 201 -2.42 -10.41 16.50
C VAL A 201 -2.09 -9.50 15.32
N LEU A 202 -2.12 -10.03 14.11
CA LEU A 202 -1.62 -9.36 12.90
C LEU A 202 -2.54 -8.22 12.46
N ILE A 203 -3.86 -8.41 12.51
CA ILE A 203 -4.80 -7.38 12.05
C ILE A 203 -4.70 -6.12 12.93
N PRO A 204 -4.88 -6.17 14.27
CA PRO A 204 -4.76 -4.96 15.09
C PRO A 204 -3.37 -4.35 15.04
N PHE A 205 -2.31 -5.17 14.98
CA PHE A 205 -0.94 -4.70 14.84
C PHE A 205 -0.75 -3.88 13.57
N ALA A 206 -1.18 -4.40 12.42
CA ALA A 206 -1.02 -3.73 11.14
C ALA A 206 -1.91 -2.48 11.02
N TYR A 207 -3.16 -2.53 11.48
CA TYR A 207 -4.01 -1.34 11.57
C TYR A 207 -3.32 -0.25 12.39
N SER A 208 -2.78 -0.59 13.56
CA SER A 208 -2.10 0.36 14.46
C SER A 208 -0.81 0.90 13.84
N LEU A 209 -0.01 0.04 13.23
CA LEU A 209 1.27 0.40 12.61
C LEU A 209 1.06 1.37 11.44
N VAL A 210 0.16 1.06 10.52
CA VAL A 210 -0.10 1.89 9.34
C VAL A 210 -0.74 3.21 9.76
N PHE A 211 -1.72 3.17 10.68
CA PHE A 211 -2.36 4.37 11.22
C PHE A 211 -1.33 5.29 11.89
N TRP A 212 -0.51 4.75 12.79
CA TRP A 212 0.49 5.52 13.53
C TRP A 212 1.55 6.12 12.61
N THR A 213 2.08 5.33 11.68
CA THR A 213 3.10 5.82 10.73
C THR A 213 2.54 6.87 9.77
N SER A 214 1.34 6.69 9.23
CA SER A 214 0.65 7.71 8.42
C SER A 214 0.46 9.01 9.20
N SER A 215 -0.07 8.91 10.43
CA SER A 215 -0.33 10.07 11.27
C SER A 215 0.95 10.83 11.61
N LYS A 216 2.02 10.13 11.99
CA LYS A 216 3.30 10.76 12.33
C LYS A 216 3.99 11.39 11.12
N THR A 217 3.95 10.74 9.96
CA THR A 217 4.57 11.27 8.73
C THR A 217 3.87 12.53 8.22
N GLN A 218 2.56 12.63 8.42
CA GLN A 218 1.75 13.70 7.83
C GLN A 218 1.33 14.78 8.83
N ASN A 219 1.36 14.47 10.13
CA ASN A 219 1.17 15.36 11.28
C ASN A 219 0.01 16.36 11.14
N ARG A 220 -1.10 15.91 10.55
CA ARG A 220 -2.27 16.73 10.27
C ARG A 220 -3.55 15.90 10.39
N PHE A 221 -4.59 16.51 10.96
CA PHE A 221 -5.92 15.93 10.94
C PHE A 221 -6.41 15.71 9.49
N GLY A 222 -7.10 14.61 9.28
CA GLY A 222 -7.68 14.21 8.00
C GLY A 222 -6.70 13.50 7.05
N ALA A 223 -5.40 13.48 7.37
CA ALA A 223 -4.42 12.75 6.56
C ALA A 223 -4.63 11.23 6.65
N THR A 224 -4.67 10.71 7.87
CA THR A 224 -4.81 9.27 8.12
C THR A 224 -6.23 8.80 7.82
N SER A 225 -7.24 9.66 8.04
CA SER A 225 -8.60 9.45 7.54
C SER A 225 -8.61 9.32 6.02
N GLY A 226 -7.85 10.16 5.30
CA GLY A 226 -7.71 10.06 3.84
C GLY A 226 -7.03 8.75 3.39
N ALA A 227 -6.07 8.24 4.17
CA ALA A 227 -5.48 6.93 3.91
C ALA A 227 -6.47 5.79 4.14
N ALA A 228 -7.24 5.83 5.22
CA ALA A 228 -8.31 4.88 5.48
C ALA A 228 -9.39 4.92 4.38
N LEU A 229 -9.74 6.12 3.88
CA LEU A 229 -10.64 6.27 2.74
C LEU A 229 -10.07 5.62 1.47
N ALA A 230 -8.80 5.87 1.14
CA ALA A 230 -8.17 5.24 -0.02
C ALA A 230 -8.13 3.70 0.10
N PHE A 231 -7.86 3.17 1.30
CA PHE A 231 -7.97 1.74 1.61
C PHE A 231 -9.38 1.20 1.36
N ILE A 232 -10.42 1.88 1.87
CA ILE A 232 -11.82 1.47 1.71
C ILE A 232 -12.26 1.56 0.25
N VAL A 233 -11.89 2.61 -0.47
CA VAL A 233 -12.21 2.76 -1.90
C VAL A 233 -11.55 1.66 -2.72
N MET A 234 -10.28 1.34 -2.45
CA MET A 234 -9.61 0.20 -3.09
C MET A 234 -10.41 -1.09 -2.85
N ASN A 235 -10.82 -1.36 -1.61
CA ASN A 235 -11.56 -2.57 -1.26
C ASN A 235 -12.95 -2.63 -1.93
N ILE A 236 -13.71 -1.53 -1.90
CA ILE A 236 -15.02 -1.46 -2.54
C ILE A 236 -14.91 -1.64 -4.05
N THR A 237 -13.98 -0.93 -4.69
CA THR A 237 -13.89 -0.93 -6.16
C THR A 237 -13.35 -2.23 -6.73
N SER A 238 -12.42 -2.90 -6.04
CA SER A 238 -11.81 -4.15 -6.52
C SER A 238 -12.60 -5.40 -6.15
N ASN A 239 -13.38 -5.38 -5.07
CA ASN A 239 -14.17 -6.55 -4.64
C ASN A 239 -15.66 -6.35 -4.87
N ILE A 240 -16.23 -5.23 -4.41
CA ILE A 240 -17.69 -5.07 -4.38
C ILE A 240 -18.26 -4.67 -5.74
N PHE A 241 -17.61 -3.75 -6.46
CA PHE A 241 -18.11 -3.26 -7.75
C PHE A 241 -17.82 -4.20 -8.91
N THR A 242 -16.89 -5.14 -8.72
CA THR A 242 -16.54 -6.17 -9.70
C THR A 242 -17.47 -7.38 -9.63
N SER A 243 -18.40 -7.43 -8.66
CA SER A 243 -19.30 -8.57 -8.45
C SER A 243 -20.73 -8.12 -8.13
N GLU A 244 -21.70 -8.52 -8.95
CA GLU A 244 -23.11 -8.09 -8.81
C GLU A 244 -23.77 -8.59 -7.51
N GLY A 245 -23.24 -9.67 -6.91
CA GLY A 245 -23.85 -10.35 -5.77
C GLY A 245 -23.56 -9.74 -4.39
N ILE A 246 -22.63 -8.80 -4.26
CA ILE A 246 -22.15 -8.35 -2.92
C ILE A 246 -22.28 -6.84 -2.68
N ILE A 247 -22.96 -6.11 -3.57
CA ILE A 247 -23.22 -4.67 -3.46
C ILE A 247 -23.97 -4.31 -2.16
N PHE A 248 -24.80 -5.21 -1.64
CA PHE A 248 -25.57 -4.96 -0.42
C PHE A 248 -24.71 -4.78 0.84
N TYR A 249 -23.42 -5.16 0.81
CA TYR A 249 -22.48 -4.96 1.93
C TYR A 249 -21.87 -3.56 1.98
N LEU A 250 -22.09 -2.69 0.99
CA LEU A 250 -21.55 -1.31 0.96
C LEU A 250 -21.79 -0.51 2.25
N PRO A 251 -22.98 -0.57 2.91
CA PRO A 251 -23.21 0.19 4.13
C PRO A 251 -22.27 -0.19 5.29
N LEU A 252 -21.71 -1.41 5.29
CA LEU A 252 -20.80 -1.88 6.35
C LEU A 252 -19.48 -1.11 6.38
N PHE A 253 -19.07 -0.49 5.28
CA PHE A 253 -17.85 0.32 5.22
C PHE A 253 -17.98 1.70 5.92
N ALA A 254 -19.19 2.12 6.29
CA ALA A 254 -19.39 3.34 7.06
C ALA A 254 -18.77 3.26 8.46
N ALA A 255 -18.92 2.12 9.15
CA ALA A 255 -18.39 1.90 10.49
C ALA A 255 -16.85 2.02 10.60
N PRO A 256 -16.05 1.32 9.76
CA PRO A 256 -14.59 1.48 9.80
C PRO A 256 -14.15 2.90 9.40
N MET A 257 -14.87 3.56 8.47
CA MET A 257 -14.56 4.94 8.10
C MET A 257 -14.80 5.92 9.27
N ILE A 258 -15.95 5.82 9.95
CA ILE A 258 -16.26 6.65 11.12
C ILE A 258 -15.22 6.43 12.22
N SER A 259 -14.83 5.17 12.44
CA SER A 259 -13.80 4.80 13.43
C SER A 259 -12.44 5.43 13.09
N ALA A 260 -12.03 5.40 11.82
CA ALA A 260 -10.79 6.01 11.36
C ALA A 260 -10.79 7.54 11.53
N ILE A 261 -11.91 8.21 11.21
CA ILE A 261 -12.06 9.67 11.40
C ILE A 261 -11.99 10.03 12.88
N ALA A 262 -12.70 9.28 13.74
CA ALA A 262 -12.68 9.50 15.17
C ALA A 262 -11.28 9.32 15.76
N ALA A 263 -10.57 8.25 15.36
CA ALA A 263 -9.20 8.02 15.79
C ALA A 263 -8.24 9.13 15.30
N ASP A 264 -8.34 9.56 14.04
CA ASP A 264 -7.52 10.63 13.47
C ASP A 264 -7.76 11.96 14.19
N PHE A 265 -9.02 12.25 14.52
CA PHE A 265 -9.38 13.41 15.32
C PHE A 265 -8.74 13.37 16.71
N VAL A 266 -8.82 12.24 17.42
CA VAL A 266 -8.21 12.09 18.75
C VAL A 266 -6.69 12.25 18.68
N PHE A 267 -6.05 11.65 17.68
CA PHE A 267 -4.60 11.56 17.61
C PHE A 267 -3.92 12.82 17.07
N ASN A 268 -4.55 13.53 16.12
CA ASN A 268 -3.95 14.70 15.44
C ASN A 268 -4.56 16.05 15.84
N LYS A 269 -5.57 16.08 16.71
CA LYS A 269 -6.10 17.35 17.25
C LYS A 269 -5.07 17.99 18.18
N LYS A 270 -4.60 19.18 17.81
CA LYS A 270 -3.82 20.03 18.71
C LYS A 270 -4.74 20.53 19.82
N TRP A 271 -4.55 20.02 21.04
CA TRP A 271 -5.25 20.54 22.20
C TRP A 271 -4.60 21.88 22.58
N GLU A 272 -5.24 23.00 22.24
CA GLU A 272 -4.86 24.29 22.84
C GLU A 272 -5.25 24.26 24.32
N SER A 273 -4.32 23.91 25.20
CA SER A 273 -4.55 24.04 26.63
C SER A 273 -4.69 25.53 26.97
N ARG A 274 -5.92 25.98 27.24
CA ARG A 274 -6.18 27.32 27.80
C ARG A 274 -5.46 27.53 29.16
N LEU A 275 -5.06 26.45 29.83
CA LEU A 275 -4.35 26.49 31.12
C LEU A 275 -2.95 27.13 31.04
N CYS A 276 -2.27 27.12 29.89
CA CYS A 276 -0.94 27.73 29.76
C CYS A 276 -0.97 29.22 29.40
N ARG A 277 -2.13 29.79 29.03
CA ARG A 277 -2.25 31.23 28.73
C ARG A 277 -2.39 32.08 30.00
N ASN A 278 -2.90 31.52 31.10
CA ASN A 278 -3.16 32.26 32.33
C ASN A 278 -1.94 32.44 33.26
N HIS A 279 -0.77 31.89 32.93
CA HIS A 279 0.47 32.12 33.69
C HIS A 279 1.40 33.18 33.08
N GLN A 280 1.12 33.67 31.87
CA GLN A 280 1.88 34.79 31.29
C GLN A 280 1.29 36.17 31.62
N PHE A 281 0.08 36.23 32.18
CA PHE A 281 -0.60 37.50 32.51
C PHE A 281 -0.63 37.82 34.02
N SER A 282 0.04 37.05 34.90
CA SER A 282 0.09 37.36 36.34
C SER A 282 1.49 37.70 36.87
N GLN A 283 2.46 37.99 35.98
CA GLN A 283 3.80 38.47 36.38
C GLN A 283 4.03 39.96 36.11
N HIS A 284 2.98 40.69 35.74
CA HIS A 284 2.99 42.14 35.60
C HIS A 284 1.74 42.72 36.25
N ASP A 285 1.71 42.73 37.58
CA ASP A 285 0.95 43.67 38.41
C ASP A 285 1.68 43.82 39.76
#